data_AF-A0A3B8V577-F1
#
_entry.id   AF-A0A3B8V577-F1
#
_cell.length_a   1.000
_cell.length_b   1.000
_cell.length_c   1.000
_cell.angle_alpha   90.00
_cell.angle_beta   90.00
_cell.angle_gamma   90.00
#
_symmetry.space_group_name_H-M   'P 1'
#
loop_
_entity.id
_entity.type
_entity.pdbx_description
1 polymer ?
#
loop_
_entity_poly.entity_id
_entity_poly.type
_entity_poly.pdbx_seq_one_letter_code
_entity_poly.pdbx_strand_id
1 'polypeptide(L)'
;RIFNADGSEAEICGNGLRCAGKWLHDLKGVKKTRLKIETGAGVKTLRLYQNDEGVTENVCADMGTPVFAPEKIPVLLPAGADGKIVRRPVAISGEKFEITCVSVGNPHCVTFSENAFEKFGVLGEKTENASIFPKRINAEFVKIRGKND
;
A
#
# COMPACT_ATOMS: atom_id res chain seq x y z
N ARG A 1 15.75 -3.22 -3.03
CA ARG A 1 14.81 -4.33 -3.36
C ARG A 1 14.21 -4.85 -2.07
N ILE A 2 12.99 -5.39 -2.10
CA ILE A 2 12.33 -6.00 -0.93
C ILE A 2 11.68 -7.30 -1.35
N PHE A 3 11.82 -8.33 -0.52
CA PHE A 3 11.20 -9.64 -0.72
C PHE A 3 10.17 -9.84 0.40
N ASN A 4 8.96 -10.26 0.02
CA ASN A 4 7.91 -10.68 0.93
C ASN A 4 8.31 -11.99 1.63
N ALA A 5 7.61 -12.34 2.71
CA ALA A 5 7.88 -13.57 3.47
C ALA A 5 7.67 -14.84 2.64
N ASP A 6 6.84 -14.78 1.58
CA ASP A 6 6.61 -15.87 0.63
C ASP A 6 7.65 -15.92 -0.51
N GLY A 7 8.67 -15.05 -0.47
CA GLY A 7 9.74 -14.97 -1.46
C GLY A 7 9.43 -14.13 -2.69
N SER A 8 8.19 -13.66 -2.87
CA SER A 8 7.86 -12.74 -3.97
C SER A 8 8.54 -11.39 -3.79
N GLU A 9 8.96 -10.75 -4.89
CA GLU A 9 9.49 -9.39 -4.85
C GLU A 9 8.35 -8.37 -4.93
N ALA A 10 8.35 -7.38 -4.02
CA ALA A 10 7.42 -6.26 -4.06
C ALA A 10 8.10 -5.01 -4.64
N GLU A 11 7.34 -4.22 -5.39
CA GLU A 11 7.84 -3.00 -6.03
C GLU A 11 8.22 -1.93 -5.00
N ILE A 12 7.43 -1.84 -3.92
CA ILE A 12 7.66 -0.92 -2.81
C ILE A 12 7.01 -1.42 -1.53
N CYS A 13 7.61 -1.05 -0.40
CA CYS A 13 6.99 -1.13 0.91
C CYS A 13 7.31 0.17 1.66
N GLY A 14 6.28 0.97 1.96
CA GLY A 14 6.45 2.25 2.65
C GLY A 14 7.10 2.09 4.03
N ASN A 15 6.74 1.03 4.77
CA ASN A 15 7.32 0.73 6.08
C ASN A 15 8.80 0.36 5.95
N GLY A 16 9.13 -0.58 5.06
CA GLY A 16 10.51 -0.98 4.80
C GLY A 16 11.37 0.19 4.31
N LEU A 17 10.80 1.09 3.49
CA LEU A 17 11.49 2.27 3.00
C LEU A 17 11.84 3.26 4.14
N ARG A 18 10.91 3.48 5.09
CA ARG A 18 11.19 4.30 6.28
C ARG A 18 12.29 3.67 7.16
N CYS A 19 12.21 2.36 7.38
CA CYS A 19 13.25 1.63 8.11
C CYS A 19 14.62 1.73 7.44
N ALA A 20 14.68 1.59 6.11
CA ALA A 20 15.91 1.75 5.34
C ALA A 20 16.48 3.17 5.47
N GLY A 21 15.62 4.20 5.41
CA GLY A 21 16.02 5.59 5.62
C GLY A 21 16.67 5.80 6.99
N LYS A 22 15.99 5.38 8.06
CA LYS A 22 16.53 5.45 9.43
C LYS A 22 17.84 4.68 9.58
N TRP A 23 17.91 3.46 9.05
CA TRP A 23 19.12 2.62 9.11
C TRP A 23 20.31 3.26 8.38
N LEU A 24 20.09 3.83 7.19
CA LEU A 24 21.14 4.52 6.44
C LEU A 24 21.71 5.71 7.21
N HIS A 25 20.84 6.47 7.87
CA HIS A 25 21.22 7.64 8.63
C HIS A 25 21.93 7.27 9.94
N ASP A 26 21.24 6.52 10.80
CA ASP A 26 21.65 6.29 12.17
C ASP A 26 22.81 5.28 12.27
N LEU A 27 22.85 4.28 11.39
CA LEU A 27 23.78 3.14 11.51
C LEU A 27 24.82 3.08 10.39
N LYS A 28 24.55 3.67 9.22
CA LYS A 28 25.49 3.69 8.08
C LYS A 28 26.15 5.04 7.84
N GLY A 29 25.88 6.03 8.69
CA GLY A 29 26.58 7.30 8.70
C GLY A 29 26.22 8.25 7.56
N VAL A 30 25.12 7.99 6.83
CA VAL A 30 24.62 8.93 5.81
C VAL A 30 24.05 10.16 6.52
N LYS A 31 24.76 11.30 6.48
CA LYS A 31 24.37 12.52 7.21
C LYS A 31 23.26 13.35 6.54
N LYS A 32 22.80 12.94 5.36
CA LYS A 32 21.72 13.64 4.64
C LYS A 32 20.37 13.32 5.28
N THR A 33 19.60 14.34 5.60
CA THR A 33 18.20 14.21 6.07
C THR A 33 17.19 14.11 4.94
N ARG A 34 17.62 14.37 3.70
CA ARG A 34 16.82 14.13 2.49
C ARG A 34 17.50 13.08 1.63
N LEU A 35 16.84 11.93 1.46
CA LEU A 35 17.35 10.79 0.71
C LEU A 35 16.53 10.56 -0.55
N LYS A 36 17.19 10.08 -1.61
CA LYS A 36 16.53 9.51 -2.79
C LYS A 36 16.91 8.04 -2.85
N ILE A 37 15.91 7.16 -2.86
CA ILE A 37 16.11 5.71 -2.87
C ILE A 37 15.38 5.15 -4.08
N GLU A 38 16.10 4.38 -4.89
CA GLU A 38 15.52 3.64 -6.02
C GLU A 38 14.74 2.42 -5.50
N THR A 39 13.49 2.28 -5.96
CA THR A 39 12.64 1.12 -5.69
C THR A 39 12.10 0.54 -6.99
N GLY A 40 11.42 -0.62 -6.93
CA GLY A 40 10.72 -1.17 -8.10
C GLY A 40 9.59 -0.27 -8.61
N ALA A 41 9.10 0.65 -7.77
CA ALA A 41 8.11 1.67 -8.12
C ALA A 41 8.74 3.04 -8.45
N GLY A 42 10.01 3.06 -8.88
CA GLY A 42 10.76 4.26 -9.22
C GLY A 42 11.47 4.91 -8.02
N VAL A 43 12.06 6.09 -8.24
CA VAL A 43 12.80 6.80 -7.18
C VAL A 43 11.84 7.45 -6.19
N LYS A 44 12.05 7.18 -4.89
CA LYS A 44 11.27 7.76 -3.79
C LYS A 44 12.13 8.72 -2.98
N THR A 45 11.50 9.81 -2.52
CA THR A 45 12.16 10.81 -1.68
C THR A 45 11.78 10.60 -0.22
N LEU A 46 12.77 10.52 0.65
CA LEU A 46 12.58 10.50 2.10
C LEU A 46 12.99 11.82 2.73
N ARG A 47 12.26 12.22 3.77
CA ARG A 47 12.65 13.28 4.71
C ARG A 47 12.74 12.67 6.11
N LEU A 48 13.90 12.82 6.73
CA LEU A 48 14.20 12.29 8.05
C LEU A 48 14.14 13.44 9.04
N TYR A 49 13.48 13.21 10.17
CA TYR A 49 13.32 14.13 11.27
C TYR A 49 14.05 13.55 12.48
N GLN A 50 15.02 14.29 12.98
CA GLN A 50 15.88 13.91 14.08
C GLN A 50 15.43 14.58 15.37
N ASN A 51 15.73 13.96 16.50
CA ASN A 51 15.70 14.63 17.80
C ASN A 51 17.00 15.39 18.08
N ASP A 52 17.08 15.99 19.27
CA ASP A 52 18.23 16.81 19.70
C ASP A 52 19.54 16.01 19.81
N GLU A 53 19.47 14.68 19.95
CA GLU A 53 20.63 13.77 19.96
C GLU A 53 21.07 13.36 18.54
N GLY A 54 20.38 13.82 17.50
CA GLY A 54 20.66 13.49 16.10
C GLY A 54 20.13 12.11 15.67
N VAL A 55 19.31 11.45 16.49
CA VAL A 55 18.69 10.17 16.18
C VAL A 55 17.42 10.39 15.35
N THR A 56 17.24 9.63 14.27
CA THR A 56 16.04 9.75 13.42
C THR A 56 14.81 9.19 14.16
N GLU A 57 13.84 10.04 14.51
CA GLU A 57 12.59 9.62 15.17
C GLU A 57 11.46 9.39 14.17
N ASN A 58 11.39 10.24 13.14
CA ASN A 58 10.33 10.18 12.14
C ASN A 58 10.92 10.19 10.74
N VAL A 59 10.25 9.48 9.83
CA VAL A 59 10.62 9.45 8.40
C VAL A 59 9.35 9.67 7.59
N CYS A 60 9.31 10.75 6.81
CA CYS A 60 8.28 10.96 5.81
C CYS A 60 8.76 10.37 4.48
N ALA A 61 7.94 9.52 3.88
CA ALA A 61 8.18 8.93 2.57
C ALA A 61 7.22 9.51 1.54
N ASP A 62 7.77 10.07 0.47
CA ASP A 62 6.98 10.43 -0.72
C ASP A 62 6.65 9.16 -1.50
N MET A 63 5.38 8.74 -1.42
CA MET A 63 4.88 7.55 -2.10
C MET A 63 4.54 7.83 -3.58
N GLY A 64 4.48 9.10 -3.98
CA GLY A 64 4.03 9.55 -5.29
C GLY A 64 2.51 9.68 -5.39
N THR A 65 2.03 9.81 -6.63
CA THR A 65 0.61 10.01 -6.93
C THR A 65 -0.14 8.67 -7.00
N PRO A 66 -1.31 8.54 -6.36
CA PRO A 66 -2.14 7.35 -6.51
C PRO A 66 -2.66 7.18 -7.94
N VAL A 67 -2.72 5.93 -8.39
CA VAL A 67 -3.23 5.55 -9.72
C VAL A 67 -4.52 4.75 -9.54
N PHE A 68 -5.57 5.13 -10.26
CA PHE A 68 -6.90 4.52 -10.17
C PHE A 68 -7.34 3.75 -11.43
N ALA A 69 -6.54 3.81 -12.49
CA ALA A 69 -6.86 3.17 -13.76
C ALA A 69 -6.70 1.63 -13.63
N PRO A 70 -7.74 0.81 -13.92
CA PRO A 70 -7.72 -0.63 -13.67
C PRO A 70 -6.54 -1.36 -14.31
N GLU A 71 -6.16 -0.98 -15.53
CA GLU A 71 -5.06 -1.57 -16.29
C GLU A 71 -3.68 -1.31 -15.66
N LYS A 72 -3.56 -0.24 -14.87
CA LYS A 72 -2.34 0.09 -14.12
C LYS A 72 -2.33 -0.51 -12.71
N ILE A 73 -3.46 -1.04 -12.21
CA ILE A 73 -3.59 -1.76 -10.93
C ILE A 73 -3.66 -3.30 -11.14
N PRO A 74 -3.46 -3.75 -12.38
CA PRO A 74 -4.02 -4.97 -12.98
C PRO A 74 -5.29 -5.55 -12.33
N VAL A 75 -6.44 -4.91 -12.52
CA VAL A 75 -7.76 -5.43 -12.09
C VAL A 75 -8.60 -5.83 -13.30
N LEU A 76 -9.15 -7.06 -13.29
CA LEU A 76 -10.02 -7.59 -14.34
C LEU A 76 -11.50 -7.26 -14.07
N LEU A 77 -11.79 -5.98 -13.89
CA LEU A 77 -13.15 -5.46 -13.77
C LEU A 77 -13.34 -4.29 -14.73
N PRO A 78 -14.53 -4.14 -15.34
CA PRO A 78 -14.83 -2.96 -16.12
C PRO A 78 -14.83 -1.73 -15.21
N ALA A 79 -14.12 -0.69 -15.64
CA ALA A 79 -14.15 0.61 -15.00
C ALA A 79 -15.58 1.20 -14.98
N GLY A 80 -15.85 2.03 -13.98
CA GLY A 80 -17.01 2.92 -13.97
C GLY A 80 -16.91 4.00 -15.06
N ALA A 81 -17.94 4.85 -15.15
CA ALA A 81 -17.98 5.95 -16.12
C ALA A 81 -16.82 6.96 -15.96
N ASP A 82 -16.22 7.03 -14.77
CA ASP A 82 -15.06 7.87 -14.46
C ASP A 82 -13.71 7.18 -14.71
N GLY A 83 -13.71 5.98 -15.28
CA GLY A 83 -12.51 5.23 -15.63
C GLY A 83 -11.87 4.49 -14.45
N LYS A 84 -12.56 4.34 -13.30
CA LYS A 84 -11.97 3.82 -12.06
C LYS A 84 -12.75 2.65 -11.48
N ILE A 85 -12.13 1.94 -10.53
CA ILE A 85 -12.81 0.99 -9.64
C ILE A 85 -12.99 1.68 -8.29
N VAL A 86 -14.11 2.40 -8.12
CA VAL A 86 -14.47 3.09 -6.86
C VAL A 86 -15.85 2.61 -6.43
N ARG A 87 -15.95 2.13 -5.19
CA ARG A 87 -17.16 1.53 -4.60
C ARG A 87 -17.85 0.54 -5.54
N ARG A 88 -17.08 -0.33 -6.19
CA ARG A 88 -17.60 -1.30 -7.12
C ARG A 88 -18.11 -2.52 -6.36
N PRO A 89 -19.37 -2.95 -6.55
CA PRO A 89 -19.88 -4.15 -5.91
C PRO A 89 -19.21 -5.39 -6.51
N VAL A 90 -18.66 -6.24 -5.66
CA VAL A 90 -18.05 -7.53 -6.02
C VAL A 90 -18.45 -8.59 -5.00
N ALA A 91 -18.47 -9.84 -5.43
CA ALA A 91 -18.59 -10.98 -4.53
C ALA A 91 -17.21 -11.61 -4.33
N ILE A 92 -16.70 -11.60 -3.10
CA ILE A 92 -15.45 -12.28 -2.73
C ILE A 92 -15.82 -13.29 -1.64
N SER A 93 -15.50 -14.55 -1.85
CA SER A 93 -15.84 -15.63 -0.90
C SER A 93 -17.35 -15.77 -0.59
N GLY A 94 -18.23 -15.40 -1.52
CA GLY A 94 -19.68 -15.41 -1.31
C GLY A 94 -20.21 -14.24 -0.47
N GLU A 95 -19.32 -13.37 0.03
CA GLU A 95 -19.70 -12.11 0.69
C GLU A 95 -19.67 -10.96 -0.32
N LYS A 96 -20.63 -10.04 -0.23
CA LYS A 96 -20.72 -8.87 -1.11
C LYS A 96 -19.96 -7.71 -0.47
N PHE A 97 -19.04 -7.13 -1.23
CA PHE A 97 -18.25 -5.98 -0.82
C PHE A 97 -18.37 -4.85 -1.85
N GLU A 98 -18.24 -3.60 -1.38
CA GLU A 98 -17.91 -2.47 -2.24
C GLU A 98 -16.41 -2.23 -2.17
N ILE A 99 -15.70 -2.51 -3.26
CA ILE A 99 -14.25 -2.35 -3.34
C ILE A 99 -13.87 -1.04 -4.03
N THR A 100 -12.74 -0.49 -3.60
CA THR A 100 -12.03 0.58 -4.31
C THR A 100 -10.60 0.12 -4.57
N CYS A 101 -10.17 0.13 -5.83
CA CYS A 101 -8.80 -0.26 -6.19
C CYS A 101 -7.95 0.96 -6.47
N VAL A 102 -6.73 0.96 -5.94
CA VAL A 102 -5.75 2.02 -6.11
C VAL A 102 -4.34 1.42 -6.12
N SER A 103 -3.42 2.04 -6.85
CA SER A 103 -2.00 1.74 -6.74
C SER A 103 -1.25 2.95 -6.22
N VAL A 104 -0.37 2.73 -5.24
CA VAL A 104 0.59 3.75 -4.74
C VAL A 104 2.03 3.34 -5.05
N GLY A 105 2.21 2.56 -6.13
CA GLY A 105 3.44 1.90 -6.52
C GLY A 105 3.30 0.38 -6.55
N ASN A 106 2.38 -0.15 -5.76
CA ASN A 106 1.92 -1.54 -5.75
C ASN A 106 0.38 -1.54 -5.55
N PRO A 107 -0.34 -2.64 -5.88
CA PRO A 107 -1.80 -2.64 -5.97
C PRO A 107 -2.49 -2.83 -4.61
N HIS A 108 -3.59 -2.12 -4.38
CA HIS A 108 -4.41 -2.15 -3.16
C HIS A 108 -5.91 -2.28 -3.47
N CYS A 109 -6.61 -3.05 -2.65
CA CYS A 109 -8.05 -3.28 -2.71
C CYS A 109 -8.66 -2.92 -1.35
N VAL A 110 -9.25 -1.73 -1.29
CA VAL A 110 -9.84 -1.16 -0.08
C VAL A 110 -11.32 -1.47 -0.02
N THR A 111 -11.74 -2.03 1.11
CA THR A 111 -13.14 -2.35 1.42
C THR A 111 -13.54 -1.70 2.73
N PHE A 112 -14.66 -0.98 2.73
CA PHE A 112 -15.25 -0.44 3.96
C PHE A 112 -16.24 -1.47 4.54
N SER A 113 -16.00 -1.91 5.77
CA SER A 113 -16.84 -2.92 6.42
C SER A 113 -16.77 -2.77 7.94
N GLU A 114 -17.91 -2.88 8.61
CA GLU A 114 -17.98 -2.92 10.07
C GLU A 114 -17.61 -4.30 10.64
N ASN A 115 -17.81 -5.37 9.86
CA ASN A 115 -17.79 -6.76 10.34
C ASN A 115 -16.59 -7.57 9.82
N ALA A 116 -15.78 -7.02 8.90
CA ALA A 116 -14.68 -7.76 8.29
C ALA A 116 -13.52 -8.08 9.24
N PHE A 117 -13.41 -7.38 10.39
CA PHE A 117 -12.29 -7.51 11.32
C PHE A 117 -12.21 -8.89 11.97
N GLU A 118 -13.34 -9.54 12.25
CA GLU A 118 -13.35 -10.86 12.87
C GLU A 118 -12.87 -11.96 11.90
N LYS A 119 -12.95 -11.70 10.60
CA LYS A 119 -12.63 -12.65 9.53
C LYS A 119 -11.43 -12.22 8.67
N PHE A 120 -10.68 -11.21 9.11
CA PHE A 120 -9.72 -10.50 8.24
C PHE A 120 -8.66 -11.44 7.63
N GLY A 121 -8.20 -12.47 8.36
CA GLY A 121 -7.21 -13.41 7.83
C GLY A 121 -7.75 -14.19 6.63
N VAL A 122 -8.94 -14.77 6.77
CA VAL A 122 -9.61 -15.54 5.70
C VAL A 122 -10.04 -14.63 4.54
N LEU A 123 -10.60 -13.46 4.84
CA LEU A 123 -11.02 -12.51 3.81
C LEU A 123 -9.81 -11.91 3.07
N GLY A 124 -8.72 -11.65 3.78
CA GLY A 124 -7.47 -11.14 3.21
C GLY A 124 -6.88 -12.12 2.21
N GLU A 125 -6.67 -13.38 2.60
CA GLU A 125 -6.15 -14.43 1.72
C GLU A 125 -7.03 -14.61 0.46
N LYS A 126 -8.36 -14.64 0.64
CA LYS A 126 -9.30 -14.80 -0.48
C LYS A 126 -9.36 -13.58 -1.40
N THR A 127 -9.21 -12.38 -0.84
CA THR A 127 -9.17 -11.15 -1.64
C THR A 127 -7.87 -11.07 -2.41
N GLU A 128 -6.74 -11.34 -1.75
CA GLU A 128 -5.41 -11.34 -2.36
C GLU A 128 -5.34 -12.24 -3.60
N ASN A 129 -5.94 -13.43 -3.52
CA ASN A 129 -5.91 -14.44 -4.58
C ASN A 129 -7.17 -14.46 -5.46
N ALA A 130 -8.04 -13.45 -5.34
CA ALA A 130 -9.26 -13.41 -6.14
C ALA A 130 -8.94 -13.34 -7.63
N SER A 131 -9.71 -14.04 -8.47
CA SER A 131 -9.49 -14.13 -9.92
C SER A 131 -9.52 -12.78 -10.65
N ILE A 132 -10.15 -11.77 -10.06
CA ILE A 132 -10.17 -10.40 -10.56
C ILE A 132 -8.81 -9.68 -10.40
N PHE A 133 -7.86 -10.23 -9.65
CA PHE A 133 -6.52 -9.68 -9.37
C PHE A 133 -5.42 -10.64 -9.86
N PRO A 134 -5.12 -10.66 -11.18
CA PRO A 134 -4.16 -11.59 -11.77
C PRO A 134 -2.73 -11.48 -11.23
N LYS A 135 -2.36 -10.36 -10.61
CA LYS A 135 -1.04 -10.15 -9.98
C LYS A 135 -1.09 -10.14 -8.44
N ARG A 136 -2.15 -10.71 -7.87
CA ARG A 136 -2.52 -10.56 -6.45
C ARG A 136 -2.75 -9.09 -6.08
N ILE A 137 -3.23 -8.85 -4.85
CA ILE A 137 -3.47 -7.49 -4.37
C ILE A 137 -3.32 -7.40 -2.85
N ASN A 138 -2.88 -6.25 -2.35
CA ASN A 138 -3.00 -5.96 -0.92
C ASN A 138 -4.48 -5.73 -0.58
N ALA A 139 -4.99 -6.37 0.46
CA ALA A 139 -6.39 -6.25 0.89
C ALA A 139 -6.49 -5.41 2.17
N GLU A 140 -7.24 -4.31 2.11
CA GLU A 140 -7.48 -3.43 3.25
C GLU A 140 -8.95 -3.44 3.66
N PHE A 141 -9.21 -3.70 4.95
CA PHE A 141 -10.54 -3.61 5.55
C PHE A 141 -10.61 -2.42 6.49
N VAL A 142 -11.50 -1.48 6.20
CA VAL A 142 -11.54 -0.16 6.85
C VAL A 142 -12.85 0.03 7.60
N LYS A 143 -12.74 0.49 8.85
CA LYS A 143 -13.85 0.98 9.68
C LYS A 143 -13.70 2.48 9.88
N ILE A 144 -14.71 3.23 9.50
CA ILE A 144 -14.74 4.66 9.69
C ILE A 144 -15.04 4.93 11.16
N ARG A 145 -14.14 5.63 11.87
CA ARG A 145 -14.29 5.92 13.31
C ARG A 145 -15.02 7.24 13.59
N GLY A 146 -15.11 8.12 12.60
CA GLY A 146 -15.65 9.46 12.73
C GLY A 146 -15.14 10.35 11.59
N LYS A 147 -15.44 11.64 11.66
CA LYS A 147 -14.80 12.64 10.79
C LYS A 147 -13.40 12.93 11.33
N ASN A 148 -12.49 13.30 10.43
CA ASN A 148 -11.24 13.93 10.85
C ASN A 148 -11.58 15.37 11.21
N ASP A 149 -11.65 15.67 12.50
CA ASP A 149 -11.73 17.03 13.04
C ASP A 149 -10.33 17.66 13.13
#